data_AF-A0A356K667-F1
#
_entry.id   AF-A0A356K667-F1
#
_cell.length_a   1.000
_cell.length_b   1.000
_cell.length_c   1.000
_cell.angle_alpha   90.00
_cell.angle_beta   90.00
_cell.angle_gamma   90.00
#
_symmetry.space_group_name_H-M   'P 1'
#
loop_
_entity.id
_entity.type
_entity.pdbx_description
1 polymer ?
#
loop_
_entity_poly.entity_id
_entity_poly.type
_entity_poly.pdbx_seq_one_letter_code
_entity_poly.pdbx_strand_id
1 'polypeptide(L)' 'MTGGMVVVLGPTGRNFAAGMSGGTAYVYDPNGSFSDHCNTDMVELEKVQERGDVDALKAL' A
#
# COMPACT_ATOMS: atom_id res chain seq x y z
N MET A 1 9.74 -2.48 5.18
CA MET A 1 8.83 -2.49 6.35
C MET A 1 8.74 -3.92 6.85
N THR A 2 8.81 -4.15 8.16
CA THR A 2 8.75 -5.51 8.77
C THR A 2 7.49 -5.74 9.62
N GLY A 3 6.64 -4.73 9.78
CA GLY A 3 5.38 -4.77 10.50
C GLY A 3 4.76 -3.37 10.63
N GLY A 4 3.50 -3.31 11.05
CA GLY A 4 2.74 -2.06 11.21
C GLY A 4 1.84 -1.71 10.03
N MET A 5 1.26 -0.52 10.09
CA MET A 5 0.33 -0.01 9.08
C MET A 5 0.71 1.42 8.71
N VAL A 6 0.73 1.73 7.41
CA VAL A 6 1.01 3.07 6.88
C VAL A 6 -0.06 3.48 5.90
N VAL A 7 -0.48 4.74 5.95
CA VAL A 7 -1.37 5.35 4.96
C VAL A 7 -0.63 6.45 4.24
N VAL A 8 -0.62 6.39 2.91
CA VAL A 8 0.03 7.37 2.04
C VAL A 8 -1.05 8.08 1.22
N LEU A 9 -1.37 9.32 1.59
CA LEU A 9 -2.39 10.16 0.93
C LEU A 9 -1.81 11.05 -0.18
N GLY A 10 -0.62 10.72 -0.69
CA GLY A 10 0.11 11.50 -1.68
C GLY A 10 0.89 10.63 -2.66
N PRO A 11 1.63 11.24 -3.60
CA PRO A 11 2.38 10.50 -4.60
C PRO A 11 3.52 9.68 -3.96
N THR A 12 3.78 8.50 -4.53
CA THR A 12 4.88 7.64 -4.12
C THR A 12 6.07 7.75 -5.07
N GLY A 13 7.27 7.51 -4.54
CA GLY A 13 8.49 7.39 -5.34
C GLY A 13 8.66 6.01 -5.97
N ARG A 14 9.68 5.88 -6.83
CA ARG A 14 10.06 4.61 -7.46
C ARG A 14 10.53 3.59 -6.44
N ASN A 15 10.32 2.31 -6.76
CA ASN A 15 10.75 1.16 -5.94
C ASN A 15 10.12 1.15 -4.54
N PHE A 16 8.88 1.65 -4.44
CA PHE A 16 8.08 1.60 -3.22
C PHE A 16 7.92 0.14 -2.78
N ALA A 17 7.84 -0.10 -1.46
CA ALA A 17 7.71 -1.41 -0.84
C ALA A 17 8.87 -2.40 -1.11
N ALA A 18 9.99 -1.98 -1.70
CA ALA A 18 11.17 -2.84 -1.82
C ALA A 18 11.67 -3.32 -0.44
N GLY A 19 11.82 -4.64 -0.29
CA GLY A 19 12.19 -5.27 0.98
C GLY A 19 11.12 -5.14 2.08
N MET A 20 9.86 -4.89 1.72
CA MET A 20 8.74 -5.00 2.64
C MET A 20 8.40 -6.48 2.86
N SER A 21 8.74 -6.98 4.04
CA SER A 21 8.51 -8.37 4.44
C SER A 21 7.34 -8.54 5.41
N GLY A 22 6.74 -7.44 5.88
CA GLY A 22 5.57 -7.49 6.75
C GLY A 22 4.94 -6.10 6.98
N GLY A 23 3.64 -6.11 7.28
CA GLY A 23 2.80 -4.93 7.46
C GLY A 23 1.86 -4.66 6.29
N THR A 24 1.08 -3.58 6.38
CA THR A 24 0.11 -3.16 5.35
C THR A 24 0.33 -1.69 5.00
N ALA A 25 0.33 -1.37 3.70
CA ALA A 25 0.42 -0.01 3.22
C ALA A 25 -0.82 0.32 2.36
N TYR A 26 -1.60 1.32 2.77
CA TYR A 26 -2.68 1.86 1.97
C TYR A 26 -2.17 3.08 1.20
N VAL A 27 -2.28 3.03 -0.13
CA VAL A 27 -1.81 4.10 -1.01
C VAL A 27 -2.98 4.70 -1.77
N TYR A 28 -3.13 6.01 -1.67
CA TYR A 28 -4.09 6.74 -2.46
C TYR A 28 -3.55 6.93 -3.88
N ASP A 29 -4.12 6.20 -4.84
CA ASP A 29 -3.72 6.22 -6.25
C ASP A 29 -4.86 6.73 -7.15
N PRO A 30 -5.11 8.05 -7.22
CA PRO A 30 -6.15 8.61 -8.07
C PRO A 30 -5.83 8.51 -9.57
N ASN A 31 -4.56 8.32 -9.94
CA ASN A 31 -4.10 8.31 -11.32
C ASN A 31 -3.93 6.88 -11.87
N GLY A 32 -4.03 5.85 -11.02
CA GLY A 32 -3.83 4.45 -11.41
C GLY A 32 -2.39 4.11 -11.78
N SER A 33 -1.41 4.90 -11.34
CA SER A 33 0.00 4.77 -11.72
C SER A 33 0.88 4.17 -10.62
N PHE A 34 0.31 3.75 -9.49
CA PHE A 34 1.08 3.25 -8.36
C PHE A 34 1.82 1.94 -8.69
N SER A 35 1.21 1.07 -9.49
CA SER A 35 1.81 -0.22 -9.89
C SER A 35 3.17 -0.04 -10.55
N ASP A 36 3.38 1.04 -11.30
CA ASP A 36 4.63 1.32 -12.02
C ASP A 36 5.76 1.76 -11.09
N HIS A 37 5.42 2.12 -9.85
CA HIS A 37 6.35 2.59 -8.83
C HIS A 37 6.57 1.57 -7.71
N CYS A 38 5.77 0.51 -7.65
CA CYS A 38 5.84 -0.51 -6.62
C CYS A 38 6.79 -1.64 -7.02
N ASN A 39 7.66 -2.06 -6.10
CA ASN A 39 8.39 -3.31 -6.21
C ASN A 39 7.48 -4.44 -5.71
N THR A 40 7.13 -5.37 -6.60
CA THR A 40 6.21 -6.49 -6.30
C THR A 40 6.95 -7.80 -6.01
N ASP A 41 8.25 -7.78 -5.70
CA ASP A 41 9.02 -9.00 -5.46
C ASP A 41 8.60 -9.71 -4.16
N MET A 42 8.14 -8.94 -3.17
CA MET A 42 7.79 -9.43 -1.82
C MET A 42 6.41 -8.97 -1.33
N VAL A 43 5.69 -8.16 -2.12
CA VAL A 43 4.39 -7.63 -1.76
C VAL A 43 3.39 -7.86 -2.88
N GLU A 44 2.13 -7.96 -2.51
CA GLU A 44 1.01 -8.03 -3.43
C GLU A 44 0.25 -6.71 -3.43
N LEU A 45 -0.25 -6.34 -4.61
CA LEU A 45 -1.08 -5.15 -4.79
C LEU A 45 -2.53 -5.57 -4.88
N GLU A 46 -3.33 -5.10 -3.93
CA GLU A 46 -4.76 -5.38 -3.89
C GLU A 46 -5.56 -4.08 -3.76
N LYS A 47 -6.77 -4.07 -4.33
CA LYS A 47 -7.71 -2.97 -4.13
C LYS A 47 -8.36 -3.13 -2.76
N VAL A 48 -8.56 -2.02 -2.06
CA VAL A 48 -9.29 -1.98 -0.78
C VAL A 48 -10.79 -2.22 -1.03
N GLN A 49 -11.18 -3.49 -1.13
CA GLN A 49 -12.56 -3.92 -1.37
C GLN A 49 -13.11 -4.74 -0.19
N GLU A 50 -12.23 -5.45 0.50
CA GLU A 50 -12.58 -6.22 1.68
C GLU A 50 -13.03 -5.31 2.81
N ARG A 51 -14.14 -5.69 3.45
CA ARG A 51 -14.74 -4.88 4.52
C ARG A 51 -13.76 -4.64 5.67
N GLY A 52 -12.96 -5.65 6.01
CA GLY A 52 -11.95 -5.55 7.06
C GLY A 52 -10.93 -4.44 6.78
N ASP A 53 -10.44 -4.35 5.55
CA ASP A 53 -9.49 -3.31 5.16
C ASP A 53 -10.12 -1.92 5.12
N VAL A 54 -11.36 -1.82 4.64
CA VAL A 54 -12.10 -0.56 4.62
C VAL A 54 -12.30 -0.03 6.05
N ASP A 55 -12.72 -0.90 6.96
CA ASP A 55 -12.99 -0.53 8.35
C ASP A 55 -11.68 -0.19 9.08
N ALA A 56 -10.59 -0.93 8.84
CA ALA A 56 -9.27 -0.63 9.38
C ALA A 56 -8.73 0.73 8.91
N LEU A 57 -8.82 1.02 7.61
CA LEU A 57 -8.36 2.29 7.05
C LEU A 57 -9.16 3.49 7.58
N LYS A 58 -10.48 3.34 7.76
CA LYS A 58 -11.36 4.41 8.29
C LYS A 58 -11.15 4.70 9.79
N ALA A 59 -10.53 3.79 10.52
CA ALA A 59 -10.27 3.93 11.95
C ALA A 59 -8.96 4.68 12.26
N LEU A 60 -8.17 5.03 11.24
CA LEU A 60 -6.93 5.81 11.33
C LEU A 60 -7.20 7.31 11.16
#